data_AF-A0AAU8FK92-F1
#
_entry.id   AF-A0AAU8FK92-F1
#
_cell.length_a   1.000
_cell.length_b   1.000
_cell.length_c   1.000
_cell.angle_alpha   90.00
_cell.angle_beta   90.00
_cell.angle_gamma   90.00
#
_symmetry.space_group_name_H-M   'P 1'
#
loop_
_entity.id
_entity.type
_entity.pdbx_description
1 polymer ?
#
loop_
_entity_poly.entity_id
_entity_poly.type
_entity_poly.pdbx_seq_one_letter_code
_entity_poly.pdbx_strand_id
1 'polypeptide(L)'
;MEAISIDTFWKILHDPASRGFDLKYRKTDGSFGIKHNLGKSGKRFEGKSTKGKLRYDLIEKGSVLLEDIDGLARPFTLRNRLLIAIRLPRTNNWIRIIHKNY
;
A
#
# COMPACT_ATOMS: atom_id res chain seq x y z
N MET A 1 3.75 20.98 -0.67
CA MET A 1 3.70 19.52 -0.80
C MET A 1 2.25 19.10 -0.73
N GLU A 2 1.74 18.50 -1.79
CA GLU A 2 0.35 18.05 -1.88
C GLU A 2 0.11 16.89 -0.90
N ALA A 3 -1.08 16.84 -0.31
CA ALA A 3 -1.43 15.84 0.68
C ALA A 3 -2.86 15.33 0.51
N ILE A 4 -3.04 14.03 0.73
CA ILE A 4 -4.33 13.34 0.63
C ILE A 4 -4.64 12.64 1.95
N SER A 5 -5.93 12.40 2.24
CA SER A 5 -6.31 11.54 3.36
C SER A 5 -6.01 10.07 3.05
N ILE A 6 -5.91 9.24 4.09
CA ILE A 6 -5.84 7.79 3.94
C ILE A 6 -7.06 7.22 3.19
N ASP A 7 -8.25 7.81 3.36
CA ASP A 7 -9.46 7.43 2.60
C ASP A 7 -9.32 7.71 1.11
N THR A 8 -8.67 8.83 0.76
CA THR A 8 -8.40 9.17 -0.64
C THR A 8 -7.38 8.20 -1.23
N PHE A 9 -6.38 7.80 -0.46
CA PHE A 9 -5.47 6.72 -0.85
C PHE A 9 -6.24 5.41 -1.13
N TRP A 10 -7.22 5.04 -0.30
CA TRP A 10 -8.03 3.85 -0.55
C TRP A 10 -8.86 3.96 -1.83
N LYS A 11 -9.44 5.12 -2.11
CA LYS A 11 -10.14 5.37 -3.37
C LYS A 11 -9.20 5.16 -4.57
N ILE A 12 -7.98 5.68 -4.52
CA ILE A 12 -6.96 5.50 -5.56
C ILE A 12 -6.57 4.03 -5.71
N LEU A 13 -6.38 3.30 -4.61
CA LEU A 13 -6.00 1.89 -4.63
C LEU A 13 -7.09 1.01 -5.26
N HIS A 14 -8.36 1.34 -5.01
CA HIS A 14 -9.51 0.58 -5.49
C HIS A 14 -10.04 1.06 -6.85
N ASP A 15 -9.49 2.13 -7.40
CA ASP A 15 -9.87 2.64 -8.72
C ASP A 15 -9.42 1.65 -9.81
N PRO A 16 -10.35 1.07 -10.60
CA PRO A 16 -10.00 0.18 -11.70
C PRO A 16 -9.20 0.87 -12.81
N ALA A 17 -9.24 2.21 -12.91
CA ALA A 17 -8.42 2.97 -13.85
C ALA A 17 -7.00 3.25 -13.33
N SER A 18 -6.70 2.90 -12.07
CA SER A 18 -5.38 3.09 -11.47
C SER A 18 -4.32 2.27 -12.20
N ARG A 19 -3.28 2.95 -12.68
CA ARG A 19 -2.13 2.33 -13.37
C ARG A 19 -1.00 1.96 -12.40
N GLY A 20 -1.34 1.80 -11.12
CA GLY A 20 -0.39 1.62 -10.04
C GLY A 20 0.15 2.92 -9.47
N PHE A 21 1.04 2.82 -8.50
CA PHE A 21 1.71 3.95 -7.85
C PHE A 21 3.03 3.50 -7.22
N ASP A 22 3.93 4.45 -7.01
CA ASP A 22 5.06 4.22 -6.12
C ASP A 22 4.66 4.53 -4.68
N LEU A 23 5.19 3.79 -3.73
CA LEU A 23 4.91 3.94 -2.31
C LEU A 23 6.20 4.24 -1.55
N LYS A 24 6.16 5.30 -0.74
CA LYS A 24 7.12 5.56 0.31
C LYS A 24 6.51 5.18 1.66
N TYR A 25 7.24 4.41 2.45
CA TYR A 25 6.78 3.89 3.73
C TYR A 25 7.87 3.87 4.80
N ARG A 26 7.47 3.75 6.07
CA ARG A 26 8.38 3.60 7.21
C ARG A 26 8.66 2.12 7.47
N LYS A 27 9.93 1.74 7.55
CA LYS A 27 10.36 0.39 7.97
C LYS A 27 10.33 0.27 9.49
N THR A 28 10.40 -0.97 9.99
CA THR A 28 10.39 -1.27 11.43
C THR A 28 11.62 -0.75 12.15
N ASP A 29 12.74 -0.62 11.46
CA ASP A 29 13.99 -0.03 11.96
C ASP A 29 13.96 1.52 12.01
N GLY A 30 12.84 2.14 11.61
CA GLY A 30 12.68 3.58 11.57
C GLY A 30 13.15 4.24 10.27
N SER A 31 13.86 3.51 9.40
CA SER A 31 14.28 4.00 8.08
C SER A 31 13.11 4.07 7.09
N PHE A 32 13.36 4.65 5.91
CA PHE A 32 12.37 4.71 4.83
C PHE A 32 12.59 3.62 3.79
N GLY A 33 11.50 3.04 3.31
CA GLY A 33 11.46 2.16 2.15
C GLY A 33 10.72 2.82 0.99
N ILE A 34 11.11 2.45 -0.23
CA ILE A 34 10.38 2.81 -1.45
C ILE A 34 10.09 1.53 -2.21
N LYS A 35 8.85 1.41 -2.68
CA LYS A 35 8.40 0.38 -3.59
C LYS A 35 7.83 1.04 -4.84
N HIS A 36 8.08 0.43 -5.99
CA HIS A 36 7.69 0.98 -7.27
C HIS A 36 6.57 0.17 -7.90
N ASN A 37 5.73 0.85 -8.67
CA ASN A 37 4.71 0.23 -9.51
C ASN A 37 3.81 -0.79 -8.77
N LEU A 38 3.29 -0.35 -7.61
CA LEU A 38 2.39 -1.15 -6.78
C LEU A 38 0.94 -0.97 -7.20
N GLY A 39 0.17 -2.05 -7.10
CA GLY A 39 -1.28 -2.06 -7.27
C GLY A 39 -1.98 -2.78 -6.12
N LYS A 40 -3.32 -2.73 -6.14
CA LYS A 40 -4.13 -3.58 -5.26
C LYS A 40 -3.89 -5.04 -5.61
N SER A 41 -3.61 -5.86 -4.60
CA SER A 41 -3.46 -7.29 -4.88
C SER A 41 -4.78 -7.92 -5.28
N GLY A 42 -4.77 -8.62 -6.42
CA GLY A 42 -5.90 -9.46 -6.87
C GLY A 42 -6.04 -10.76 -6.07
N LYS A 43 -5.04 -11.11 -5.25
CA LYS A 43 -5.06 -12.31 -4.41
C LYS A 43 -6.11 -12.12 -3.30
N ARG A 44 -7.25 -12.80 -3.45
CA ARG A 44 -8.02 -13.26 -2.29
C ARG A 44 -7.09 -14.22 -1.57
N PHE A 45 -6.59 -13.86 -0.40
CA PHE A 45 -5.96 -14.88 0.44
C PHE A 45 -7.03 -15.97 0.70
N GLU A 46 -6.70 -17.23 0.79
CA GLU A 46 -7.57 -18.16 1.51
C GLU A 46 -6.78 -18.42 2.77
N GLY A 47 -7.33 -18.05 3.92
CA GLY A 47 -6.57 -17.91 5.16
C GLY A 47 -5.97 -19.21 5.67
N LYS A 48 -4.89 -19.68 5.04
CA LYS A 48 -4.01 -20.73 5.56
C LYS A 48 -2.58 -20.26 5.38
N SER A 49 -2.14 -19.55 6.41
CA SER A 49 -0.75 -19.12 6.61
C SER A 49 0.18 -20.35 6.68
N THR A 50 0.91 -20.65 5.60
CA THR A 50 1.97 -21.69 5.59
C THR A 50 3.31 -21.21 6.17
N LYS A 51 3.44 -19.91 6.45
CA LYS A 51 4.46 -19.32 7.31
C LYS A 51 3.78 -18.27 8.17
N GLY A 52 3.66 -18.55 9.47
CA GLY A 52 2.97 -17.69 10.44
C GLY A 52 3.12 -16.19 10.14
N LYS A 53 1.98 -15.51 9.98
CA LYS A 53 1.71 -14.09 10.34
C LYS A 53 1.18 -13.15 9.26
N LEU A 54 0.45 -13.63 8.25
CA LEU A 54 -0.54 -12.78 7.60
C LEU A 54 -1.92 -13.41 7.73
N ARG A 55 -2.51 -13.13 8.90
CA ARG A 55 -3.89 -13.48 9.23
C ARG A 55 -4.81 -12.49 8.52
N TYR A 56 -5.95 -12.98 8.03
CA TYR A 56 -6.99 -12.16 7.42
C TYR A 56 -7.39 -10.95 8.28
N ASP A 57 -7.45 -11.15 9.60
CA ASP A 57 -7.69 -10.11 10.59
C ASP A 57 -6.74 -8.91 10.49
N LEU A 58 -5.50 -9.07 9.98
CA LEU A 58 -4.53 -7.97 9.84
C LEU A 58 -4.84 -7.05 8.66
N ILE A 59 -5.50 -7.56 7.62
CA ILE A 59 -5.95 -6.77 6.46
C ILE A 59 -7.19 -5.95 6.88
N GLU A 60 -8.10 -6.53 7.67
CA GLU A 60 -9.24 -5.80 8.24
C GLU A 60 -8.85 -4.84 9.37
N LYS A 61 -7.76 -5.11 10.13
CA LYS A 61 -7.32 -4.30 11.28
C LYS A 61 -6.13 -3.39 10.99
N GLY A 62 -6.12 -2.76 9.82
CA GLY A 62 -5.20 -1.64 9.56
C GLY A 62 -3.90 -2.00 8.84
N SER A 63 -3.94 -2.97 7.92
CA SER A 63 -2.84 -3.22 6.97
C SER A 63 -3.34 -3.28 5.53
N VAL A 64 -2.51 -2.83 4.59
CA VAL A 64 -2.73 -2.93 3.14
C VAL A 64 -1.96 -4.13 2.57
N LEU A 65 -2.57 -4.84 1.63
CA LEU A 65 -1.92 -5.83 0.78
C LEU A 65 -1.80 -5.27 -0.64
N LEU A 66 -0.57 -5.16 -1.13
CA LEU A 66 -0.19 -4.64 -2.43
C LEU A 66 0.59 -5.70 -3.20
N GLU A 67 0.70 -5.54 -4.52
CA GLU A 67 1.58 -6.35 -5.35
C GLU A 67 2.23 -5.49 -6.44
N ASP A 68 3.43 -5.91 -6.86
CA ASP A 68 4.09 -5.29 -8.01
C ASP A 68 3.27 -5.62 -9.28
N ILE A 69 2.94 -4.61 -10.09
CA ILE A 69 2.10 -4.75 -11.29
C ILE A 69 2.86 -5.38 -12.47
N ASP A 70 4.19 -5.40 -12.42
CA ASP A 70 5.10 -5.89 -13.48
C ASP A 70 5.09 -7.42 -13.71
N GLY A 71 3.96 -8.09 -13.51
CA GLY A 71 3.73 -9.49 -13.89
C GLY A 71 4.33 -10.54 -12.93
N LEU A 72 5.16 -10.13 -11.96
CA LEU A 72 5.71 -11.04 -10.95
C LEU A 72 4.78 -11.25 -9.73
N ALA A 73 3.75 -10.40 -9.57
CA ALA A 73 2.71 -10.47 -8.52
C ALA A 73 3.26 -10.79 -7.11
N ARG A 74 4.40 -10.20 -6.75
CA ARG A 74 5.05 -10.42 -5.46
C ARG A 74 4.26 -9.67 -4.38
N PRO A 75 3.63 -10.37 -3.43
CA PRO A 75 2.81 -9.71 -2.43
C PRO A 75 3.67 -8.90 -1.47
N PHE A 76 3.19 -7.72 -1.11
CA PHE A 76 3.78 -6.81 -0.16
C PHE A 76 2.68 -6.37 0.82
N THR A 77 2.89 -6.58 2.11
CA THR A 77 1.95 -6.11 3.14
C THR A 77 2.58 -5.03 3.99
N LEU A 78 1.75 -4.08 4.40
CA LEU A 78 2.21 -2.96 5.20
C LEU A 78 1.10 -2.47 6.12
N ARG A 79 1.42 -2.17 7.38
CA ARG A 79 0.47 -1.52 8.28
C ARG A 79 0.15 -0.11 7.78
N ASN A 80 -1.11 0.28 7.81
CA ASN A 80 -1.60 1.57 7.31
C ASN A 80 -0.80 2.74 7.90
N ARG A 81 -0.58 2.72 9.22
CA ARG A 81 0.21 3.74 9.93
C ARG A 81 1.64 3.95 9.42
N LEU A 82 2.17 3.01 8.64
CA LEU A 82 3.51 3.08 8.06
C LEU A 82 3.53 3.67 6.65
N LEU A 83 2.35 3.90 6.04
CA LEU A 83 2.21 4.59 4.76
C LEU A 83 2.55 6.08 4.94
N ILE A 84 3.46 6.60 4.11
CA ILE A 84 3.92 8.00 4.21
C ILE A 84 3.45 8.82 3.02
N ALA A 85 3.72 8.34 1.80
CA ALA A 85 3.43 9.08 0.58
C ALA A 85 3.31 8.11 -0.60
N ILE A 86 2.55 8.54 -1.61
CA ILE A 86 2.49 7.88 -2.91
C ILE A 86 2.99 8.82 -4.00
N ARG A 87 3.41 8.25 -5.12
CA ARG A 87 3.64 8.99 -6.36
C ARG A 87 2.86 8.32 -7.47
N LEU A 88 1.99 9.08 -8.13
CA LEU A 88 1.17 8.56 -9.22
C LEU A 88 1.99 8.47 -10.51
N PRO A 89 1.65 7.55 -11.42
CA PRO A 89 2.31 7.43 -12.72
C PRO A 89 2.25 8.77 -13.47
N ARG A 90 3.36 9.12 -14.14
CA ARG A 90 3.50 10.38 -14.90
C ARG A 90 3.43 11.66 -14.05
N THR A 91 3.44 11.53 -12.72
CA THR A 91 3.66 12.66 -11.80
C THR A 91 5.06 12.54 -11.21
N ASN A 92 5.79 13.67 -11.15
CA ASN A 92 7.11 13.70 -10.51
C ASN A 92 7.03 14.02 -9.01
N ASN A 93 5.83 14.22 -8.48
CA ASN A 93 5.62 14.71 -7.13
C ASN A 93 5.16 13.60 -6.18
N TRP A 94 5.77 13.56 -5.00
CA TRP A 94 5.30 12.75 -3.89
C TRP A 94 4.12 13.44 -3.20
N ILE A 95 3.00 12.72 -3.10
CA ILE A 95 1.78 13.14 -2.42
C ILE A 95 1.78 12.50 -1.05
N ARG A 96 1.79 13.32 0.01
CA ARG A 96 1.80 12.83 1.39
C ARG A 96 0.45 12.24 1.77
N ILE A 97 0.45 11.15 2.52
CA ILE A 97 -0.76 10.56 3.11
C ILE A 97 -0.92 11.07 4.54
N ILE A 98 -2.11 11.57 4.85
CA ILE A 98 -2.51 12.01 6.18
C ILE A 98 -3.49 10.99 6.77
N HIS A 99 -3.13 10.46 7.93
CA HIS A 99 -3.97 9.59 8.75
C HIS A 99 -4.77 10.49 9.71
N LYS A 100 -6.00 10.88 9.36
CA LYS A 100 -6.90 11.56 10.30
C LYS A 100 -7.70 10.49 11.06
N ASN A 101 -7.64 10.52 12.40
CA ASN A 101 -8.39 9.69 13.34
C ASN A 101 -8.44 8.17 13.05
N TYR A 102 -7.29 7.51 13.21
CA TYR A 102 -7.19 6.08 13.54
C TYR A 102 -6.28 5.87 14.75
#